data_AF-A0A3B6VIB1-F1
#
_entry.id   AF-A0A3B6VIB1-F1
#
_cell.length_a   1.000
_cell.length_b   1.000
_cell.length_c   1.000
_cell.angle_alpha   90.00
_cell.angle_beta   90.00
_cell.angle_gamma   90.00
#
_symmetry.space_group_name_H-M   'P 1'
#
loop_
_entity.id
_entity.type
_entity.pdbx_description
1 polymer ?
#
loop_
_entity_poly.entity_id
_entity_poly.type
_entity_poly.pdbx_seq_one_letter_code
_entity_poly.pdbx_strand_id
1 'polypeptide(L)' 'MAIKHVENMEDIAFYGVMSTPALVLDDKVLSYGKVLSKEEIIELLKANL' A
#
# COMPACT_ATOMS: atom_id res chain seq x y z
N MET A 1 -10.76 -8.96 7.05
CA MET A 1 -9.84 -8.08 6.32
C MET A 1 -10.32 -6.65 6.48
N ALA A 2 -9.56 -5.81 7.16
CA ALA A 2 -9.90 -4.40 7.32
C ALA A 2 -9.16 -3.62 6.22
N ILE A 3 -9.90 -2.81 5.46
CA ILE A 3 -9.32 -1.88 4.49
C ILE A 3 -9.36 -0.51 5.14
N LYS A 4 -8.19 0.13 5.31
CA LYS A 4 -8.08 1.47 5.87
C LYS A 4 -7.56 2.41 4.80
N HIS A 5 -8.28 3.49 4.55
CA HIS A 5 -7.74 4.64 3.81
C HIS A 5 -7.07 5.58 4.81
N VAL A 6 -5.85 5.98 4.52
CA VAL A 6 -5.02 6.82 5.41
C VAL A 6 -4.54 8.01 4.61
N GLU A 7 -4.80 9.21 5.13
CA GLU A 7 -4.40 10.47 4.51
C GLU A 7 -3.39 11.25 5.38
N ASN A 8 -3.28 10.89 6.67
CA ASN A 8 -2.35 11.53 7.59
C ASN A 8 -0.91 11.07 7.29
N MET A 9 -0.02 12.03 7.05
CA MET A 9 1.39 11.76 6.75
C MET A 9 2.13 11.06 7.91
N GLU A 10 1.73 11.29 9.16
CA GLU A 10 2.33 10.59 10.32
C GLU A 10 2.06 9.09 10.27
N ASP A 11 0.81 8.71 10.00
CA ASP A 11 0.41 7.30 9.84
C ASP A 11 1.11 6.68 8.62
N ILE A 12 1.22 7.41 7.51
CA ILE A 12 1.86 6.93 6.28
C ILE A 12 3.36 6.67 6.51
N ALA A 13 4.04 7.58 7.20
CA ALA A 13 5.46 7.44 7.55
C ALA A 13 5.70 6.29 8.52
N PHE A 14 4.75 6.00 9.44
CA PHE A 14 4.82 4.84 10.33
C PHE A 14 4.91 3.52 9.55
N TYR A 15 4.21 3.40 8.42
CA TYR A 15 4.33 2.24 7.52
C TYR A 15 5.58 2.25 6.64
N GLY A 16 6.50 3.21 6.81
CA GLY A 16 7.73 3.31 6.00
C GLY A 16 7.50 3.77 4.56
N VAL A 17 6.32 4.35 4.26
CA VAL A 17 6.01 4.87 2.92
C VAL A 17 6.62 6.26 2.76
N MET A 18 7.59 6.37 1.85
CA MET A 18 8.29 7.63 1.56
C MET A 18 7.59 8.48 0.49
N SER A 19 6.71 7.88 -0.31
CA SER A 19 5.99 8.57 -1.39
C SER A 19 4.63 7.93 -1.64
N THR A 20 3.58 8.75 -1.66
CA THR A 20 2.21 8.34 -2.01
C THR A 20 1.94 8.49 -3.50
N PRO A 21 1.08 7.67 -4.13
CA PRO A 21 0.25 6.61 -3.53
C PRO A 21 1.07 5.37 -3.14
N ALA A 22 0.57 4.61 -2.16
CA ALA A 22 1.20 3.38 -1.70
C ALA A 22 0.17 2.30 -1.36
N LEU A 23 0.61 1.04 -1.42
CA LEU A 23 -0.18 -0.13 -1.05
C LEU A 23 0.59 -0.90 0.03
N VAL A 24 -0.06 -1.12 1.17
CA VAL A 24 0.50 -1.84 2.33
C VAL A 24 -0.41 -3.01 2.66
N LEU A 25 0.17 -4.18 2.93
CA LEU A 25 -0.52 -5.39 3.35
C LEU A 25 0.23 -5.99 4.54
N ASP A 26 -0.45 -6.26 5.66
CA ASP A 26 0.14 -6.85 6.87
C ASP A 26 1.46 -6.18 7.29
N ASP A 27 1.44 -4.84 7.39
CA ASP A 27 2.58 -3.97 7.71
C ASP A 27 3.75 -3.99 6.70
N LYS A 28 3.59 -4.68 5.57
CA LYS A 28 4.57 -4.72 4.48
C LYS A 28 4.14 -3.78 3.35
N VAL A 29 5.05 -2.87 2.97
CA VAL A 29 4.86 -2.02 1.79
C VAL A 29 5.03 -2.87 0.52
N LEU A 30 3.97 -2.98 -0.27
CA LEU A 30 3.97 -3.67 -1.56
C LEU A 30 4.28 -2.71 -2.71
N SER A 31 3.91 -1.44 -2.59
CA SER A 31 4.19 -0.41 -3.59
C SER A 31 4.19 0.98 -2.96
N TYR A 32 4.98 1.89 -3.50
CA TYR A 32 5.02 3.30 -3.15
C TYR A 32 5.45 4.14 -4.36
N GLY A 33 4.95 5.37 -4.47
CA GLY A 33 5.30 6.30 -5.55
C GLY A 33 4.82 5.90 -6.95
N LYS A 34 3.97 4.87 -7.07
CA LYS A 34 3.39 4.42 -8.34
C LYS A 34 1.88 4.31 -8.21
N VAL A 35 1.17 4.85 -9.19
CA VAL A 35 -0.26 4.59 -9.37
C VAL A 35 -0.39 3.20 -10.01
N LEU A 36 -0.88 2.23 -9.23
CA LEU A 36 -1.08 0.87 -9.72
C LEU A 36 -2.38 0.75 -10.52
N SER A 37 -2.37 -0.06 -11.57
CA SER A 37 -3.59 -0.49 -12.25
C SER A 37 -4.36 -1.53 -11.41
N LYS A 38 -5.62 -1.79 -11.78
CA LYS A 38 -6.44 -2.80 -11.07
C LYS A 38 -5.79 -4.19 -11.15
N GLU A 39 -5.23 -4.53 -12.31
CA GLU A 39 -4.57 -5.80 -12.57
C GLU A 39 -3.32 -5.95 -11.70
N GLU A 40 -2.48 -4.92 -11.63
CA GLU A 40 -1.26 -4.91 -10.81
C GLU A 40 -1.58 -5.08 -9.31
N ILE A 41 -2.63 -4.43 -8.81
CA ILE A 41 -3.08 -4.60 -7.43
C ILE A 41 -3.50 -6.05 -7.17
N ILE A 42 -4.27 -6.65 -8.08
CA ILE A 42 -4.73 -8.04 -7.92
C ILE A 42 -3.54 -9.01 -7.90
N GLU A 43 -2.56 -8.82 -8.78
CA GLU A 43 -1.35 -9.64 -8.81
C GLU A 43 -0.53 -9.50 -7.53
N LEU A 44 -0.31 -8.28 -7.05
CA LEU A 44 0.41 -8.01 -5.81
C LEU A 44 -0.27 -8.65 -4.60
N LEU A 45 -1.60 -8.54 -4.51
CA LEU A 45 -2.37 -9.16 -3.42
C LEU A 45 -2.28 -10.69 -3.50
N LYS A 46 -2.48 -11.30 -4.66
CA LYS A 46 -2.38 -12.77 -4.83
C LYS A 46 -0.98 -13.31 -4.52
N ALA A 47 0.07 -12.55 -4.82
CA ALA A 47 1.45 -12.97 -4.57
C ALA A 47 1.88 -12.85 -3.10
N ASN A 48 1.13 -12.11 -2.27
CA ASN A 48 1.46 -11.87 -0.85
C ASN A 48 0.35 -12.35 0.11
N LEU A 49 -0.62 -13.13 -0.40
CA LEU A 49 -1.66 -13.83 0.37
C LEU A 49 -1.21 -15.24 0.76
#